data_AF-A0A840NK22-F1
#
_entry.id   AF-A0A840NK22-F1
#
_cell.length_a   1.000
_cell.length_b   1.000
_cell.length_c   1.000
_cell.angle_alpha   90.00
_cell.angle_beta   90.00
_cell.angle_gamma   90.00
#
_symmetry.space_group_name_H-M   'P 1'
#
loop_
_entity.id
_entity.type
_entity.pdbx_description
1 polymer ?
#
loop_
_entity_poly.entity_id
_entity_poly.type
_entity_poly.pdbx_seq_one_letter_code
_entity_poly.pdbx_strand_id
1 'polypeptide(L)'
;MAELDDSAGRLFASPEELHRSANTAQHIIDDFREQTVRKFQLNPEQAGNDELTRALQAFQEDSSRAGTELAGEAAELTDRLRATADDYARIDADLERALITALDRG
;
A
#
# COMPACT_ATOMS: atom_id res chain seq x y z
N MET A 1 -20.27 -4.80 36.64
CA MET A 1 -20.22 -5.29 35.26
C MET A 1 -20.20 -4.08 34.33
N ALA A 2 -19.02 -3.70 33.85
CA ALA A 2 -18.82 -2.79 32.72
C ALA A 2 -17.37 -3.01 32.21
N GLU A 3 -17.12 -4.20 31.67
CA GLU A 3 -15.92 -4.55 30.90
C GLU A 3 -16.34 -4.93 29.46
N LEU A 4 -17.35 -4.24 28.95
CA LEU A 4 -17.61 -4.24 27.52
C LEU A 4 -16.97 -2.95 27.01
N ASP A 5 -16.08 -3.09 26.03
CA ASP A 5 -15.79 -2.10 24.97
C ASP A 5 -14.33 -1.65 24.76
N ASP A 6 -13.32 -2.23 25.44
CA ASP A 6 -11.91 -1.88 25.13
C ASP A 6 -11.24 -2.86 24.14
N SER A 7 -11.94 -3.95 23.75
CA SER A 7 -11.42 -4.96 22.84
C SER A 7 -11.79 -4.70 21.37
N ALA A 8 -12.88 -4.01 21.09
CA ALA A 8 -13.25 -3.58 19.73
C ALA A 8 -12.29 -2.49 19.21
N GLY A 9 -11.88 -1.56 20.07
CA GLY A 9 -10.87 -0.54 19.76
C GLY A 9 -9.44 -1.09 19.56
N ARG A 10 -9.16 -2.33 20.01
CA ARG A 10 -7.85 -2.98 19.84
C ARG A 10 -7.77 -3.94 18.63
N LEU A 11 -8.91 -4.29 18.02
CA LEU A 11 -8.97 -5.25 16.92
C LEU A 11 -8.82 -4.60 15.53
N PHE A 12 -8.97 -3.27 15.43
CA PHE A 12 -8.89 -2.54 14.19
C PHE A 12 -7.83 -1.44 14.28
N ALA A 13 -6.96 -1.35 13.27
CA ALA A 13 -6.01 -0.24 13.15
C ALA A 13 -6.78 1.08 13.01
N SER A 14 -6.32 2.12 13.71
CA SER A 14 -6.95 3.44 13.61
C SER A 14 -6.83 4.01 12.19
N PRO A 15 -7.70 4.95 11.76
CA PRO A 15 -7.55 5.63 10.47
C PRO A 15 -6.15 6.21 10.24
N GLU A 16 -5.54 6.77 11.30
CA GLU A 16 -4.19 7.32 11.26
C GLU A 16 -3.13 6.24 11.01
N GLU A 17 -3.29 5.06 11.63
CA GLU A 17 -2.41 3.90 11.43
C GLU A 17 -2.55 3.33 10.01
N LEU A 18 -3.78 3.29 9.48
CA LEU A 18 -4.06 2.87 8.11
C LEU A 18 -3.45 3.86 7.09
N HIS A 19 -3.61 5.17 7.29
CA HIS A 19 -2.97 6.18 6.44
C HIS A 19 -1.44 6.12 6.51
N ARG A 20 -0.88 5.93 7.71
CA ARG A 20 0.57 5.77 7.89
C ARG A 20 1.07 4.54 7.13
N SER A 21 0.38 3.41 7.26
CA SER A 21 0.72 2.16 6.57
C SER A 21 0.63 2.33 5.05
N ALA A 22 -0.41 3.00 4.55
CA ALA A 22 -0.56 3.31 3.14
C ALA A 22 0.59 4.19 2.61
N ASN A 23 1.00 5.22 3.36
CA ASN A 23 2.11 6.08 2.95
C ASN A 23 3.46 5.35 2.97
N THR A 24 3.69 4.49 3.98
CA THR A 24 4.88 3.63 4.01
C THR A 24 4.90 2.66 2.84
N ALA A 25 3.76 2.04 2.51
CA ALA A 25 3.65 1.15 1.35
C ALA A 25 3.95 1.90 0.04
N GLN A 26 3.41 3.10 -0.13
CA GLN A 26 3.69 3.93 -1.31
C GLN A 26 5.18 4.22 -1.47
N HIS A 27 5.87 4.61 -0.41
CA HIS A 27 7.32 4.86 -0.46
C HIS A 27 8.11 3.61 -0.85
N ILE A 28 7.76 2.45 -0.30
CA ILE A 28 8.42 1.17 -0.65
C ILE A 28 8.21 0.84 -2.12
N ILE A 29 7.01 1.08 -2.66
CA ILE A 29 6.69 0.84 -4.08
C ILE A 29 7.51 1.76 -4.98
N ASP A 30 7.62 3.04 -4.62
CA ASP A 30 8.36 4.01 -5.42
C ASP A 30 9.87 3.70 -5.43
N ASP A 31 10.45 3.35 -4.27
CA ASP A 31 11.83 2.87 -4.16
C ASP A 31 12.06 1.59 -4.96
N PHE A 32 11.11 0.65 -4.92
CA PHE A 32 11.20 -0.60 -5.66
C PHE A 32 11.15 -0.38 -7.18
N ARG A 33 10.29 0.52 -7.65
CA ARG A 33 10.24 0.93 -9.06
C ARG A 33 11.56 1.56 -9.51
N GLU A 34 12.10 2.48 -8.71
CA GLU A 34 13.37 3.13 -9.01
C GLU A 34 14.54 2.14 -9.08
N GLN A 35 14.61 1.20 -8.12
CA GLN A 35 15.66 0.19 -8.10
C GLN A 35 15.53 -0.81 -9.25
N THR A 36 14.32 -1.22 -9.61
CA THR A 36 14.08 -2.13 -10.74
C THR A 36 14.54 -1.47 -12.04
N VAL A 37 14.18 -0.21 -12.28
CA VAL A 37 14.63 0.52 -13.47
C VAL A 37 16.16 0.67 -13.50
N ARG A 38 16.79 0.99 -12.36
CA ARG A 38 18.25 1.22 -12.30
C ARG A 38 19.10 -0.06 -12.36
N LYS A 39 18.73 -1.11 -11.63
CA LYS A 39 19.54 -2.33 -11.49
C LYS A 39 19.46 -3.23 -12.72
N PHE A 40 18.35 -3.20 -13.45
CA PHE A 40 18.16 -4.02 -14.63
C PHE A 40 18.53 -3.32 -15.94
N GLN A 41 19.00 -2.07 -15.91
CA GLN A 41 19.68 -1.45 -17.06
C GLN A 41 21.15 -1.89 -17.14
N LEU A 42 21.38 -3.17 -17.42
CA LEU A 42 22.73 -3.65 -17.77
C LEU A 42 22.89 -3.54 -19.28
N ASN A 43 24.05 -3.03 -19.74
CA ASN A 43 24.33 -2.88 -21.16
C ASN A 43 24.60 -4.26 -21.80
N PRO A 44 23.67 -4.81 -22.61
CA PRO A 44 23.76 -6.18 -23.09
C PRO A 44 24.94 -6.42 -24.03
N GLU A 45 25.45 -5.36 -24.66
CA GLU A 45 26.58 -5.39 -25.59
C GLU A 45 27.93 -5.66 -24.89
N GLN A 46 28.01 -5.45 -23.57
CA GLN A 46 29.23 -5.72 -22.80
C GLN A 46 29.45 -7.21 -22.51
N ALA A 47 28.43 -8.05 -22.73
CA ALA A 47 28.50 -9.49 -22.47
C ALA A 47 29.43 -10.23 -23.44
N GLY A 48 29.72 -9.65 -24.61
CA GLY A 48 30.64 -10.22 -25.63
C GLY A 48 30.18 -11.57 -26.21
N ASN A 49 28.97 -12.02 -25.90
CA ASN A 49 28.40 -13.30 -26.30
C ASN A 49 26.90 -13.14 -26.57
N ASP A 50 26.47 -13.37 -27.81
CA ASP A 50 25.08 -13.19 -28.27
C ASP A 50 24.05 -14.02 -27.51
N GLU A 51 24.43 -15.18 -26.98
CA GLU A 51 23.56 -16.01 -26.14
C GLU A 51 23.39 -15.37 -24.75
N LEU A 52 24.47 -14.86 -24.18
CA LEU A 52 24.47 -14.17 -22.90
C LEU A 52 23.71 -12.84 -22.98
N THR A 53 23.89 -12.09 -24.08
CA THR A 53 23.12 -10.87 -24.38
C THR A 53 21.62 -11.16 -24.44
N ARG A 54 21.19 -12.20 -25.15
CA ARG A 54 19.76 -12.58 -25.25
C ARG A 54 19.19 -13.06 -23.91
N ALA A 55 19.93 -13.88 -23.17
CA ALA A 55 19.51 -14.33 -21.84
C ALA A 55 19.37 -13.14 -20.86
N LEU A 56 20.31 -12.19 -20.93
CA LEU A 56 20.27 -10.98 -20.11
C LEU A 56 19.06 -10.09 -20.48
N GLN A 57 18.78 -9.89 -21.76
CA GLN A 57 17.60 -9.14 -22.22
C GLN A 57 16.29 -9.78 -21.74
N ALA A 58 16.13 -11.10 -21.92
CA ALA A 58 14.93 -11.81 -21.45
C ALA A 58 14.75 -11.69 -19.94
N PHE A 59 15.83 -11.83 -19.17
CA PHE A 59 15.79 -11.65 -17.72
C PHE A 59 15.42 -10.23 -17.30
N GLN A 60 15.91 -9.21 -18.01
CA GLN A 60 15.57 -7.79 -17.75
C GLN A 60 14.09 -7.52 -18.02
N GLU A 61 13.56 -8.02 -19.15
CA GLU A 61 12.14 -7.88 -19.50
C GLU A 61 11.24 -8.57 -18.47
N ASP A 62 11.56 -9.81 -18.09
CA ASP A 62 10.79 -10.56 -17.10
C ASP A 62 10.83 -9.88 -15.72
N SER A 63 12.00 -9.43 -15.29
CA SER A 63 12.16 -8.73 -14.02
C SER A 63 11.42 -7.39 -14.01
N SER A 64 11.47 -6.64 -15.10
CA SER A 64 10.74 -5.37 -15.24
C SER A 64 9.23 -5.57 -15.23
N ARG A 65 8.73 -6.60 -15.92
CA ARG A 65 7.31 -6.99 -15.92
C ARG A 65 6.84 -7.38 -14.52
N ALA A 66 7.51 -8.34 -13.88
CA ALA A 66 7.17 -8.78 -12.54
C ALA A 66 7.22 -7.63 -11.52
N GLY A 67 8.21 -6.74 -11.66
CA GLY A 67 8.33 -5.57 -10.80
C GLY A 67 7.18 -4.57 -10.99
N THR A 68 6.71 -4.40 -12.23
CA THR A 68 5.57 -3.53 -12.56
C THR A 68 4.26 -4.10 -12.01
N GLU A 69 4.05 -5.41 -12.13
CA GLU A 69 2.88 -6.11 -11.59
C GLU A 69 2.81 -5.98 -10.06
N LEU A 70 3.90 -6.29 -9.36
CA LEU A 70 3.97 -6.17 -7.90
C LEU A 70 3.72 -4.74 -7.42
N ALA A 71 4.28 -3.76 -8.13
CA ALA A 71 4.05 -2.35 -7.82
C ALA A 71 2.59 -1.93 -8.06
N GLY A 72 1.89 -2.55 -9.01
CA GLY A 72 0.46 -2.34 -9.25
C GLY A 72 -0.39 -2.89 -8.12
N GLU A 73 -0.17 -4.15 -7.73
CA GLU A 73 -0.90 -4.79 -6.62
C GLU A 73 -0.72 -4.04 -5.29
N ALA A 74 0.51 -3.60 -5.02
CA ALA A 74 0.82 -2.85 -3.81
C ALA A 74 0.17 -1.44 -3.82
N ALA A 75 0.03 -0.81 -5.00
CA ALA A 75 -0.69 0.45 -5.13
C ALA A 75 -2.19 0.27 -4.89
N GLU A 76 -2.78 -0.79 -5.43
CA GLU A 76 -4.19 -1.14 -5.16
C GLU A 76 -4.45 -1.38 -3.67
N LEU A 77 -3.57 -2.12 -2.99
CA LEU A 77 -3.65 -2.31 -1.54
C LEU A 77 -3.57 -0.98 -0.78
N THR A 78 -2.67 -0.09 -1.19
CA THR A 78 -2.49 1.24 -0.61
C THR A 78 -3.76 2.08 -0.73
N ASP A 79 -4.41 2.07 -1.90
CA ASP A 79 -5.66 2.79 -2.14
C ASP A 79 -6.80 2.21 -1.29
N ARG A 80 -6.89 0.89 -1.17
CA ARG A 80 -7.88 0.22 -0.30
C ARG A 80 -7.69 0.57 1.17
N LEU A 81 -6.46 0.66 1.65
CA LEU A 81 -6.15 1.07 3.02
C LEU A 81 -6.59 2.52 3.27
N ARG A 82 -6.35 3.43 2.34
CA ARG A 82 -6.83 4.83 2.43
C ARG A 82 -8.34 4.93 2.45
N ALA A 83 -9.02 4.26 1.50
CA ALA A 83 -10.47 4.26 1.45
C ALA A 83 -11.10 3.71 2.74
N THR A 84 -10.50 2.65 3.31
CA THR A 84 -10.94 2.09 4.59
C THR A 84 -10.74 3.08 5.74
N ALA A 85 -9.62 3.80 5.77
CA ALA A 85 -9.36 4.82 6.78
C ALA A 85 -10.38 5.98 6.71
N ASP A 86 -10.65 6.46 5.50
CA ASP A 86 -11.63 7.52 5.25
C ASP A 86 -13.05 7.09 5.67
N ASP A 87 -13.43 5.84 5.37
CA ASP A 87 -14.71 5.28 5.79
C ASP A 87 -14.85 5.18 7.31
N TYR A 88 -13.80 4.74 8.01
CA TYR A 88 -13.80 4.73 9.48
C TYR A 88 -13.97 6.13 10.06
N ALA A 89 -13.20 7.11 9.57
CA ALA A 89 -13.29 8.49 10.04
C ALA A 89 -14.69 9.09 9.83
N ARG A 90 -15.34 8.75 8.72
CA ARG A 90 -16.72 9.18 8.43
C ARG A 90 -17.72 8.54 9.40
N ILE A 91 -17.63 7.23 9.62
CA ILE A 91 -18.52 6.50 10.54
C ILE A 91 -18.40 7.08 11.95
N ASP A 92 -17.19 7.34 12.41
CA ASP A 92 -16.93 7.90 13.74
C ASP A 92 -17.56 9.30 13.88
N ALA A 93 -17.36 10.18 12.89
CA ALA A 93 -17.97 11.52 12.88
C ALA A 93 -19.50 11.51 12.77
N ASP A 94 -20.10 10.51 12.13
CA ASP A 94 -21.56 10.34 12.07
C ASP A 94 -22.10 9.81 13.42
N LEU A 95 -21.37 8.91 14.08
CA LEU A 95 -21.70 8.39 15.40
C LEU A 95 -21.66 9.49 16.46
N GLU A 96 -20.60 10.31 16.48
CA GLU A 96 -20.49 11.46 17.38
C GLU A 96 -21.66 12.44 17.23
N ARG A 97 -22.02 12.77 15.97
CA ARG A 97 -23.16 13.66 15.69
C ARG A 97 -24.49 13.07 16.15
N ALA A 98 -24.68 11.77 15.97
CA ALA A 98 -25.88 11.08 16.44
C ALA A 98 -25.98 11.09 17.97
N LEU A 99 -24.86 10.87 18.67
CA LEU A 99 -24.79 10.91 20.13
C LEU A 99 -25.09 12.30 20.70
N ILE A 100 -24.50 13.36 20.14
CA ILE A 100 -24.78 14.76 20.54
C ILE A 100 -26.28 15.07 20.36
N THR A 101 -26.85 14.70 19.21
CA THR A 101 -28.27 14.93 18.93
C THR A 101 -29.20 14.17 19.88
N ALA A 102 -28.80 12.97 20.30
CA ALA A 102 -29.55 12.17 21.27
C ALA A 102 -29.50 12.77 22.68
N LEU A 103 -28.34 13.31 23.08
CA LEU A 103 -28.14 13.96 24.37
C LEU A 103 -28.89 15.30 24.48
N ASP A 104 -28.98 16.08 23.40
CA ASP A 104 -29.72 17.36 23.38
C ASP A 104 -31.25 17.18 23.46
N ARG A 105 -31.76 15.96 23.28
CA ARG A 105 -33.20 15.63 23.26
C ARG A 105 -33.68 14.83 24.47
N GLY A 106 -32.76 14.38 25.34
CA GLY A 106 -33.05 13.63 26.57
C GLY A 106 -33.03 14.51 27.80
#